data_AF-A0A9P3F2W8-F1
#
_entry.id   AF-A0A9P3F2W8-F1
#
_cell.length_a   1.000
_cell.length_b   1.000
_cell.length_c   1.000
_cell.angle_alpha   90.00
_cell.angle_beta   90.00
_cell.angle_gamma   90.00
#
_symmetry.space_group_name_H-M   'P 1'
#
loop_
_entity.id
_entity.type
_entity.pdbx_description
1 polymer ?
#
loop_
_entity_poly.entity_id
_entity_poly.type
_entity_poly.pdbx_seq_one_letter_code
_entity_poly.pdbx_strand_id
1 'polypeptide(L)'
;MQSVPFNANPFLVVNMRHFTKRSRPRYLFRVHAPYSAGESSANSVRSPAALYNHPEQADDLFVLDPSSAAESLKNHLYWRCDDRCNLMSWTTSLLFALQYGLHRHRTDDDHPAFEDIFLLMIDTRAFPERTFIKDLEVVSALDTHDGYWDDYLTLRGTGYFGEYLSQGALDINGKCVQVSFQTLIDLGLFELLPPLAVEAEWEKWARRVIELRRPFYRREVWIPTPDEVRTTVQLARHGFGGRWTFPIAAMLLALRPRANNDQVIIEGLEVEFSRRLTLESVKMLC
;
A
#
# COMPACT_ATOMS: atom_id res chain seq x y z
N MET A 1 -0.16 20.26 11.57
CA MET A 1 -1.15 19.43 10.86
C MET A 1 -1.54 18.29 11.77
N GLN A 2 -2.83 18.09 12.02
CA GLN A 2 -3.30 17.05 12.93
C GLN A 2 -4.00 15.97 12.12
N SER A 3 -3.52 14.73 12.23
CA SER A 3 -4.21 13.56 11.68
C SER A 3 -5.58 13.44 12.34
N VAL A 4 -6.63 13.25 11.56
CA VAL A 4 -7.98 13.02 12.10
C VAL A 4 -8.13 11.51 12.32
N PRO A 5 -8.13 11.02 13.58
CA PRO A 5 -8.31 9.59 13.82
C PRO A 5 -9.74 9.18 13.48
N PHE A 6 -9.94 7.92 13.09
CA PHE A 6 -11.27 7.33 12.94
C PHE A 6 -11.88 7.03 14.32
N ASN A 7 -13.04 7.59 14.63
CA ASN A 7 -13.76 7.38 15.89
C ASN A 7 -15.14 6.75 15.60
N ALA A 8 -15.12 5.52 15.12
CA ALA A 8 -16.35 4.73 15.00
C ALA A 8 -17.07 4.64 16.35
N ASN A 9 -18.38 4.90 16.35
CA ASN A 9 -19.24 4.69 17.52
C ASN A 9 -19.13 3.23 17.99
N PRO A 10 -19.09 2.94 19.31
CA PRO A 10 -19.08 1.58 19.86
C PRO A 10 -20.02 0.57 19.18
N PHE A 11 -21.22 0.98 18.74
CA PHE A 11 -22.16 0.10 18.03
C PHE A 11 -21.63 -0.37 16.67
N LEU A 12 -20.90 0.49 15.95
CA LEU A 12 -20.28 0.16 14.67
C LEU A 12 -19.00 -0.68 14.86
N VAL A 13 -18.26 -0.44 15.94
CA VAL A 13 -17.02 -1.16 16.26
C VAL A 13 -17.27 -2.66 16.46
N VAL A 14 -18.46 -3.08 16.92
CA VAL A 14 -18.83 -4.50 17.06
C VAL A 14 -18.74 -5.25 15.72
N ASN A 15 -19.02 -4.56 14.61
CA ASN A 15 -18.96 -5.12 13.26
C ASN A 15 -17.56 -5.00 12.65
N MET A 16 -16.62 -4.30 13.30
CA MET A 16 -15.26 -4.07 12.81
C MET A 16 -14.22 -4.93 13.53
N ARG A 17 -14.18 -6.22 13.19
CA ARG A 17 -13.31 -7.24 13.82
C ARG A 17 -11.82 -6.91 13.73
N HIS A 18 -11.38 -6.15 12.73
CA HIS A 18 -9.98 -5.81 12.50
C HIS A 18 -9.61 -4.37 12.85
N PHE A 19 -10.52 -3.60 13.44
CA PHE A 19 -10.25 -2.22 13.86
C PHE A 19 -9.31 -2.11 15.07
N THR A 20 -9.05 -3.23 15.77
CA THR A 20 -8.14 -3.25 16.94
C THR A 20 -6.66 -3.24 16.52
N LYS A 21 -5.77 -2.84 17.45
CA LYS A 21 -4.31 -2.71 17.20
C LYS A 21 -3.64 -3.98 16.67
N ARG A 22 -4.14 -5.17 17.05
CA ARG A 22 -3.51 -6.47 16.74
C ARG A 22 -3.63 -6.88 15.27
N SER A 23 -4.55 -6.29 14.52
CA SER A 23 -4.81 -6.62 13.11
C SER A 23 -4.27 -5.58 12.12
N ARG A 24 -3.57 -4.54 12.60
CA ARG A 24 -3.02 -3.51 11.72
C ARG A 24 -1.75 -4.01 11.01
N PRO A 25 -1.65 -3.86 9.68
CA PRO A 25 -0.45 -4.19 8.95
C PRO A 25 0.68 -3.28 9.43
N ARG A 26 1.86 -3.84 9.64
CA ARG A 26 3.02 -3.05 10.09
C ARG A 26 3.42 -2.00 9.06
N TYR A 27 3.27 -2.31 7.77
CA TYR A 27 3.70 -1.45 6.69
C TYR A 27 2.56 -1.18 5.72
N LEU A 28 2.52 0.06 5.25
CA LEU A 28 1.59 0.52 4.22
C LEU A 28 2.37 1.26 3.14
N PHE A 29 1.88 1.16 1.92
CA PHE A 29 2.46 1.77 0.73
C PHE A 29 1.47 2.74 0.09
N ARG A 30 2.01 3.79 -0.53
CA ARG A 30 1.26 4.71 -1.38
C ARG A 30 2.12 5.06 -2.58
N VAL A 31 1.51 5.09 -3.75
CA VAL A 31 2.14 5.63 -4.96
C VAL A 31 1.57 7.02 -5.19
N HIS A 32 2.43 7.97 -5.52
CA HIS A 32 1.98 9.29 -5.95
C HIS A 32 2.80 9.80 -7.15
N ALA A 33 2.21 10.72 -7.89
CA ALA A 33 2.76 11.40 -9.05
C ALA A 33 2.20 12.85 -9.06
N PRO A 34 2.67 13.77 -9.93
CA PRO A 34 2.36 15.19 -9.84
C PRO A 34 0.88 15.55 -9.72
N TYR A 35 -0.02 14.86 -10.44
CA TYR A 35 -1.47 15.11 -10.39
C TYR A 35 -2.25 14.06 -9.56
N SER A 36 -1.60 13.40 -8.60
CA SER A 36 -2.33 12.64 -7.58
C SER A 36 -3.33 13.53 -6.85
N ALA A 37 -4.53 13.01 -6.58
CA ALA A 37 -5.47 13.67 -5.69
C ALA A 37 -4.86 13.89 -4.29
N GLY A 38 -5.01 15.12 -3.77
CA GLY A 38 -4.44 15.56 -2.51
C GLY A 38 -2.95 15.85 -2.60
N GLU A 39 -2.27 15.82 -1.46
CA GLU A 39 -0.81 15.96 -1.38
C GLU A 39 -0.19 14.66 -0.88
N SER A 40 0.95 14.28 -1.44
CA SER A 40 1.80 13.20 -0.92
C SER A 40 3.26 13.54 -1.13
N SER A 41 4.04 13.49 -0.05
CA SER A 41 5.47 13.78 -0.03
C SER A 41 6.17 12.96 1.06
N ALA A 42 7.47 13.14 1.24
CA ALA A 42 8.20 12.55 2.36
C ALA A 42 7.88 13.21 3.72
N ASN A 43 7.09 14.29 3.74
CA ASN A 43 6.79 15.06 4.95
C ASN A 43 5.31 14.93 5.35
N SER A 44 4.41 14.90 4.37
CA SER A 44 2.97 14.95 4.57
C SER A 44 2.20 14.09 3.58
N VAL A 45 1.05 13.59 4.02
CA VAL A 45 -0.02 13.10 3.14
C VAL A 45 -1.29 13.81 3.52
N ARG A 46 -1.90 14.56 2.60
CA ARG A 46 -3.12 15.34 2.86
C ARG A 46 -4.21 14.95 1.88
N SER A 47 -5.40 14.68 2.39
CA SER A 47 -6.60 14.55 1.56
C SER A 47 -6.88 15.85 0.79
N PRO A 48 -7.57 15.81 -0.36
CA PRO A 48 -8.03 17.02 -1.05
C PRO A 48 -8.74 18.02 -0.12
N ALA A 49 -9.65 17.57 0.73
CA ALA A 49 -10.36 18.42 1.69
C ALA A 49 -9.39 19.12 2.66
N ALA A 50 -8.39 18.40 3.15
CA ALA A 50 -7.38 18.96 4.03
C ALA A 50 -6.38 19.87 3.30
N LEU A 51 -6.13 19.64 2.01
CA LEU A 51 -5.22 20.44 1.18
C LEU A 51 -5.84 21.80 0.87
N TYR A 52 -7.08 21.81 0.40
CA TYR A 52 -7.81 23.01 -0.02
C TYR A 52 -8.55 23.73 1.13
N ASN A 53 -8.33 23.31 2.38
CA ASN A 53 -8.92 23.88 3.58
C ASN A 53 -10.45 23.91 3.52
N HIS A 54 -11.08 22.76 3.28
CA HIS A 54 -12.51 22.54 3.45
C HIS A 54 -12.78 21.97 4.86
N PRO A 55 -12.83 22.78 5.93
CA PRO A 55 -12.89 22.30 7.31
C PRO A 55 -14.16 21.48 7.58
N GLU A 56 -15.30 21.84 6.99
CA GLU A 56 -16.57 21.11 7.11
C GLU A 56 -16.53 19.71 6.48
N GLN A 57 -15.55 19.46 5.62
CA GLN A 57 -15.35 18.17 4.96
C GLN A 57 -14.15 17.42 5.54
N ALA A 58 -13.40 18.04 6.46
CA ALA A 58 -12.24 17.43 7.11
C ALA A 58 -12.63 16.60 8.36
N ASP A 59 -13.93 16.52 8.67
CA ASP A 59 -14.46 15.77 9.79
C ASP A 59 -14.20 14.26 9.64
N ASP A 60 -14.17 13.60 10.79
CA ASP A 60 -14.08 12.15 10.87
C ASP A 60 -15.26 11.50 10.14
N LEU A 61 -14.98 10.54 9.25
CA LEU A 61 -15.98 9.83 8.44
C LEU A 61 -17.15 9.30 9.29
N PHE A 62 -16.90 8.92 10.55
CA PHE A 62 -17.92 8.38 11.46
C PHE A 62 -18.76 9.43 12.19
N VAL A 63 -18.45 10.73 12.04
CA VAL A 63 -19.28 11.84 12.53
C VAL A 63 -20.40 12.15 11.55
N LEU A 64 -20.21 11.85 10.26
CA LEU A 64 -21.23 12.01 9.23
C LEU A 64 -22.42 11.07 9.50
N ASP A 65 -23.60 11.44 9.02
CA ASP A 65 -24.72 10.51 8.99
C ASP A 65 -24.37 9.28 8.12
N PRO A 66 -24.92 8.08 8.41
CA PRO A 66 -24.50 6.85 7.74
C PRO A 66 -24.61 6.87 6.21
N SER A 67 -25.61 7.56 5.67
CA SER A 67 -25.81 7.68 4.21
C SER A 67 -24.73 8.55 3.58
N SER A 68 -24.45 9.72 4.15
CA SER A 68 -23.36 10.59 3.70
C SER A 68 -21.98 9.94 3.86
N ALA A 69 -21.75 9.21 4.95
CA ALA A 69 -20.52 8.45 5.16
C ALA A 69 -20.34 7.36 4.09
N ALA A 70 -21.42 6.62 3.77
CA ALA A 70 -21.39 5.56 2.76
C ALA A 70 -21.14 6.13 1.36
N GLU A 71 -21.80 7.23 1.02
CA GLU A 71 -21.60 7.93 -0.27
C GLU A 71 -20.17 8.47 -0.40
N SER A 72 -19.66 9.14 0.64
CA SER A 72 -18.29 9.67 0.68
C SER A 72 -17.25 8.55 0.50
N LEU A 73 -17.42 7.44 1.24
CA LEU A 73 -16.56 6.26 1.11
C LEU A 73 -16.66 5.65 -0.29
N LYS A 74 -17.87 5.47 -0.83
CA LYS A 74 -18.07 4.89 -2.15
C LYS A 74 -17.42 5.75 -3.23
N ASN A 75 -17.65 7.06 -3.22
CA ASN A 75 -17.02 7.96 -4.18
C ASN A 75 -15.48 7.89 -4.12
N HIS A 76 -14.90 7.80 -2.92
CA HIS A 76 -13.46 7.60 -2.75
C HIS A 76 -12.97 6.28 -3.35
N LEU A 77 -13.61 5.15 -3.01
CA LEU A 77 -13.21 3.82 -3.46
C LEU A 77 -13.36 3.62 -4.98
N TYR A 78 -14.27 4.36 -5.61
CA TYR A 78 -14.46 4.37 -7.06
C TYR A 78 -13.64 5.45 -7.77
N TRP A 79 -12.73 6.13 -7.07
CA TRP A 79 -11.85 7.16 -7.63
C TRP A 79 -12.64 8.34 -8.23
N ARG A 80 -13.84 8.60 -7.70
CA ARG A 80 -14.73 9.73 -8.04
C ARG A 80 -14.60 10.86 -7.04
N CYS A 81 -13.47 10.94 -6.35
CA CYS A 81 -13.24 11.97 -5.34
C CYS A 81 -12.98 13.34 -5.99
N ASP A 82 -13.61 14.36 -5.44
CA ASP A 82 -13.39 15.77 -5.76
C ASP A 82 -12.52 16.44 -4.68
N ASP A 83 -12.41 17.77 -4.72
CA ASP A 83 -11.65 18.55 -3.76
C ASP A 83 -12.18 18.45 -2.31
N ARG A 84 -13.38 17.87 -2.10
CA ARG A 84 -13.98 17.65 -0.77
C ARG A 84 -13.68 16.27 -0.20
N CYS A 85 -12.96 15.43 -0.93
CA CYS A 85 -12.55 14.12 -0.47
C CYS A 85 -11.65 14.22 0.78
N ASN A 86 -12.05 13.59 1.88
CA ASN A 86 -11.25 13.59 3.11
C ASN A 86 -10.37 12.35 3.29
N LEU A 87 -10.44 11.38 2.38
CA LEU A 87 -9.81 10.09 2.52
C LEU A 87 -8.54 9.99 1.67
N MET A 88 -7.59 9.17 2.11
CA MET A 88 -6.36 8.85 1.39
C MET A 88 -6.12 7.34 1.42
N SER A 89 -5.97 6.75 0.24
CA SER A 89 -5.74 5.31 0.08
C SER A 89 -4.28 4.91 0.31
N TRP A 90 -4.14 3.75 0.94
CA TRP A 90 -2.90 3.02 1.20
C TRP A 90 -3.11 1.56 0.85
N THR A 91 -2.07 0.87 0.40
CA THR A 91 -2.11 -0.58 0.14
C THR A 91 -1.14 -1.32 1.06
N THR A 92 -1.45 -2.58 1.38
CA THR A 92 -0.50 -3.50 2.02
C THR A 92 0.36 -4.26 1.02
N SER A 93 0.05 -4.19 -0.28
CA SER A 93 0.73 -4.98 -1.30
C SER A 93 1.78 -4.16 -2.03
N LEU A 94 3.06 -4.49 -1.79
CA LEU A 94 4.17 -3.94 -2.56
C LEU A 94 4.03 -4.25 -4.06
N LEU A 95 3.65 -5.49 -4.42
CA LEU A 95 3.43 -5.86 -5.82
C LEU A 95 2.38 -4.97 -6.51
N PHE A 96 1.28 -4.68 -5.81
CA PHE A 96 0.25 -3.79 -6.34
C PHE A 96 0.79 -2.36 -6.48
N ALA A 97 1.51 -1.84 -5.48
CA ALA A 97 2.10 -0.51 -5.56
C ALA A 97 3.08 -0.39 -6.73
N LEU A 98 3.95 -1.39 -6.94
CA LEU A 98 4.86 -1.43 -8.08
C LEU A 98 4.11 -1.43 -9.42
N GLN A 99 3.14 -2.34 -9.60
CA GLN A 99 2.35 -2.37 -10.83
C GLN A 99 1.55 -1.07 -11.03
N TYR A 100 1.05 -0.47 -9.96
CA TYR A 100 0.27 0.76 -10.03
C TYR A 100 1.12 1.95 -10.46
N GLY A 101 2.37 2.08 -10.01
CA GLY A 101 3.25 3.15 -10.52
C GLY A 101 3.58 3.01 -12.01
N LEU A 102 3.79 1.77 -12.49
CA LEU A 102 3.97 1.51 -13.93
C LEU A 102 2.70 1.82 -14.73
N HIS A 103 1.53 1.48 -14.18
CA HIS A 103 0.25 1.81 -14.77
C HIS A 103 0.07 3.32 -14.92
N ARG A 104 0.35 4.09 -13.86
CA ARG A 104 0.22 5.55 -13.89
C ARG A 104 1.12 6.21 -14.93
N HIS A 105 2.38 5.78 -15.04
CA HIS A 105 3.26 6.23 -16.12
C HIS A 105 2.62 6.06 -17.51
N ARG A 106 1.91 4.95 -17.70
CA ARG A 106 1.32 4.57 -18.99
C ARG A 106 -0.04 5.21 -19.28
N THR A 107 -0.86 5.45 -18.24
CA THR A 107 -2.28 5.74 -18.41
C THR A 107 -2.75 7.07 -17.85
N ASP A 108 -1.96 7.72 -16.98
CA ASP A 108 -2.30 9.07 -16.54
C ASP A 108 -2.18 10.03 -17.73
N ASP A 109 -3.07 11.03 -17.80
CA ASP A 109 -3.17 11.94 -18.95
C ASP A 109 -1.83 12.68 -19.22
N ASP A 110 -1.11 13.04 -18.16
CA ASP A 110 0.18 13.74 -18.23
C ASP A 110 1.37 12.83 -18.50
N HIS A 111 1.19 11.50 -18.49
CA HIS A 111 2.23 10.51 -18.71
C HIS A 111 3.50 10.78 -17.87
N PRO A 112 3.38 10.83 -16.53
CA PRO A 112 4.45 11.29 -15.66
C PRO A 112 5.70 10.45 -15.83
N ALA A 113 6.87 11.07 -15.88
CA ALA A 113 8.14 10.36 -15.97
C ALA A 113 8.37 9.50 -14.71
N PHE A 114 9.14 8.40 -14.81
CA PHE A 114 9.41 7.54 -13.67
C PHE A 114 10.15 8.24 -12.51
N GLU A 115 10.86 9.33 -12.79
CA GLU A 115 11.49 10.16 -11.76
C GLU A 115 10.47 10.95 -10.93
N ASP A 116 9.29 11.21 -11.48
CA ASP A 116 8.19 11.95 -10.84
C ASP A 116 7.15 11.04 -10.18
N ILE A 117 7.25 9.71 -10.38
CA ILE A 117 6.41 8.72 -9.73
C ILE A 117 7.16 8.15 -8.54
N PHE A 118 6.54 8.21 -7.37
CA PHE A 118 7.18 7.83 -6.12
C PHE A 118 6.43 6.72 -5.39
N LEU A 119 7.19 5.77 -4.87
CA LEU A 119 6.73 4.78 -3.90
C LEU A 119 7.06 5.26 -2.49
N LEU A 120 6.02 5.54 -1.72
CA LEU A 120 6.07 5.89 -0.32
C LEU A 120 5.75 4.67 0.54
N MET A 121 6.52 4.46 1.61
CA MET A 121 6.29 3.43 2.62
C MET A 121 6.31 4.03 4.03
N ILE A 122 5.42 3.56 4.90
CA ILE A 122 5.35 3.95 6.31
C ILE A 122 5.36 2.73 7.25
N ASP A 123 5.74 2.93 8.51
CA ASP A 123 5.59 1.96 9.60
C ASP A 123 4.44 2.42 10.50
N THR A 124 3.33 1.70 10.47
CA THR A 124 2.07 2.10 11.13
C THR A 124 2.19 2.17 12.64
N ARG A 125 3.24 1.57 13.25
CA ARG A 125 3.51 1.66 14.69
C ARG A 125 3.99 3.05 15.11
N ALA A 126 4.46 3.86 14.17
CA ALA A 126 4.85 5.25 14.41
C ALA A 126 3.64 6.21 14.51
N PHE A 127 2.42 5.70 14.35
CA PHE A 127 1.19 6.50 14.33
C PHE A 127 0.23 6.11 15.46
N PRO A 128 -0.56 7.08 15.96
CA PRO A 128 -1.61 6.81 16.93
C PRO A 128 -2.57 5.71 16.49
N GLU A 129 -3.27 5.14 17.47
CA GLU A 129 -4.36 4.21 17.19
C GLU A 129 -5.45 4.89 16.36
N ARG A 130 -6.11 4.10 15.50
CA ARG A 130 -7.20 4.57 14.63
C ARG A 130 -6.79 5.60 13.58
N THR A 131 -5.49 5.77 13.30
CA THR A 131 -5.01 6.57 12.16
C THR A 131 -5.35 5.91 10.81
N PHE A 132 -5.33 4.58 10.77
CA PHE A 132 -5.60 3.79 9.57
C PHE A 132 -6.73 2.82 9.85
N ILE A 133 -7.66 2.69 8.89
CA ILE A 133 -8.76 1.72 8.92
C ILE A 133 -8.79 0.95 7.61
N LYS A 134 -9.14 -0.34 7.64
CA LYS A 134 -9.29 -1.14 6.43
C LYS A 134 -10.63 -0.82 5.78
N ASP A 135 -10.63 -0.61 4.47
CA ASP A 135 -11.81 -0.29 3.67
C ASP A 135 -13.04 -1.18 3.98
N LEU A 136 -12.86 -2.50 4.01
CA LEU A 136 -13.93 -3.48 4.26
C LEU A 136 -14.55 -3.36 5.66
N GLU A 137 -13.80 -2.88 6.65
CA GLU A 137 -14.33 -2.67 7.99
C GLU A 137 -15.31 -1.50 7.98
N VAL A 138 -14.99 -0.46 7.21
CA VAL A 138 -15.88 0.69 7.04
C VAL A 138 -17.09 0.31 6.20
N VAL A 139 -16.88 -0.39 5.08
CA VAL A 139 -17.98 -0.92 4.24
C VAL A 139 -18.93 -1.77 5.07
N SER A 140 -18.42 -2.77 5.80
CA SER A 140 -19.26 -3.65 6.64
C SER A 140 -20.02 -2.90 7.74
N ALA A 141 -19.50 -1.76 8.21
CA ALA A 141 -20.16 -0.97 9.24
C ALA A 141 -21.23 -0.03 8.66
N LEU A 142 -21.04 0.43 7.43
CA LEU A 142 -21.95 1.35 6.73
C LEU A 142 -22.94 0.63 5.81
N ASP A 143 -22.78 -0.68 5.62
CA ASP A 143 -23.69 -1.55 4.88
C ASP A 143 -25.03 -1.71 5.62
N THR A 144 -25.85 -0.68 5.47
CA THR A 144 -27.15 -0.50 6.12
C THR A 144 -28.32 -0.74 5.16
N HIS A 145 -28.02 -0.95 3.88
CA HIS A 145 -29.00 -1.08 2.80
C HIS A 145 -28.62 -2.25 1.89
N ASP A 146 -29.58 -3.16 1.67
CA ASP A 146 -29.39 -4.32 0.80
C ASP A 146 -28.92 -3.88 -0.60
N GLY A 147 -27.76 -4.40 -1.01
CA GLY A 147 -27.22 -4.24 -2.36
C GLY A 147 -26.43 -2.95 -2.63
N TYR A 148 -26.32 -2.02 -1.67
CA TYR A 148 -25.61 -0.75 -1.92
C TYR A 148 -24.13 -0.94 -2.25
N TRP A 149 -23.50 -1.97 -1.69
CA TRP A 149 -22.09 -2.30 -1.84
C TRP A 149 -21.80 -3.46 -2.79
N ASP A 150 -22.81 -4.09 -3.41
CA ASP A 150 -22.65 -5.32 -4.20
C ASP A 150 -21.61 -5.21 -5.31
N ASP A 151 -21.62 -4.11 -6.05
CA ASP A 151 -20.64 -3.87 -7.12
C ASP A 151 -19.21 -3.79 -6.57
N TYR A 152 -19.03 -3.12 -5.43
CA TYR A 152 -17.72 -2.96 -4.80
C TYR A 152 -17.26 -4.30 -4.22
N LEU A 153 -18.12 -5.01 -3.50
CA LEU A 153 -17.83 -6.32 -2.93
C LEU A 153 -17.54 -7.35 -4.02
N THR A 154 -18.23 -7.27 -5.17
CA THR A 154 -17.94 -8.08 -6.36
C THR A 154 -16.54 -7.75 -6.89
N LEU A 155 -16.21 -6.46 -7.07
CA LEU A 155 -14.88 -6.03 -7.50
C LEU A 155 -13.78 -6.53 -6.54
N ARG A 156 -14.02 -6.46 -5.22
CA ARG A 156 -13.14 -7.02 -4.18
C ARG A 156 -12.97 -8.53 -4.30
N GLY A 157 -14.04 -9.25 -4.63
CA GLY A 157 -14.01 -10.68 -4.92
C GLY A 157 -13.18 -11.05 -6.15
N THR A 158 -13.04 -10.14 -7.12
CA THR A 158 -12.27 -10.36 -8.35
C THR A 158 -10.77 -10.09 -8.24
N GLY A 159 -10.26 -9.72 -7.06
CA GLY A 159 -8.82 -9.55 -6.81
C GLY A 159 -8.36 -8.10 -6.63
N TYR A 160 -9.26 -7.16 -6.32
CA TYR A 160 -8.88 -5.83 -5.85
C TYR A 160 -8.37 -5.91 -4.39
N PHE A 161 -7.10 -5.55 -4.18
CA PHE A 161 -6.39 -5.83 -2.92
C PHE A 161 -6.69 -4.80 -1.84
N GLY A 162 -6.62 -5.25 -0.58
CA GLY A 162 -7.03 -4.49 0.60
C GLY A 162 -6.44 -3.08 0.68
N GLU A 163 -7.35 -2.10 0.68
CA GLU A 163 -7.01 -0.72 0.93
C GLU A 163 -7.14 -0.42 2.43
N TYR A 164 -6.23 0.44 2.88
CA TYR A 164 -6.33 1.13 4.15
C TYR A 164 -6.55 2.60 3.86
N LEU A 165 -7.34 3.23 4.70
CA LEU A 165 -7.70 4.64 4.58
C LEU A 165 -7.06 5.40 5.74
N SER A 166 -6.54 6.58 5.47
CA SER A 166 -6.34 7.65 6.44
C SER A 166 -7.22 8.83 6.07
N GLN A 167 -7.45 9.76 7.01
CA GLN A 167 -8.26 10.96 6.75
C GLN A 167 -7.58 12.25 7.23
N GLY A 168 -7.93 13.36 6.57
CA GLY A 168 -7.36 14.67 6.84
C GLY A 168 -5.89 14.81 6.41
N ALA A 169 -5.09 15.42 7.28
CA ALA A 169 -3.66 15.68 7.06
C ALA A 169 -2.78 14.82 7.99
N LEU A 170 -1.98 13.95 7.41
CA LEU A 170 -1.05 13.07 8.12
C LEU A 170 0.38 13.62 8.05
N ASP A 171 0.97 13.90 9.21
CA ASP A 171 2.41 14.20 9.34
C ASP A 171 3.23 12.90 9.39
N ILE A 172 3.98 12.67 8.32
CA ILE A 172 4.82 11.48 8.13
C ILE A 172 6.31 11.79 8.15
N ASN A 173 6.71 13.03 8.45
CA ASN A 173 8.10 13.43 8.52
C ASN A 173 8.89 12.53 9.48
N GLY A 174 10.00 11.96 9.01
CA GLY A 174 10.83 11.00 9.76
C GLY A 174 10.16 9.65 10.07
N LYS A 175 8.94 9.41 9.59
CA LYS A 175 8.15 8.18 9.81
C LYS A 175 7.95 7.35 8.53
N CYS A 176 8.42 7.85 7.40
CA CYS A 176 8.31 7.23 6.09
C CYS A 176 9.68 7.04 5.42
N VAL A 177 9.63 6.41 4.25
CA VAL A 177 10.68 6.41 3.23
C VAL A 177 10.02 6.55 1.87
N GLN A 178 10.67 7.25 0.95
CA GLN A 178 10.20 7.48 -0.40
C GLN A 178 11.33 7.18 -1.38
N VAL A 179 10.99 6.59 -2.52
CA VAL A 179 11.92 6.33 -3.64
C VAL A 179 11.19 6.56 -4.96
N SER A 180 11.87 7.12 -5.96
CA SER A 180 11.27 7.25 -7.30
C SER A 180 11.27 5.91 -8.02
N PHE A 181 10.36 5.74 -8.97
CA PHE A 181 10.33 4.56 -9.82
C PHE A 181 11.58 4.47 -10.70
N GLN A 182 12.13 5.60 -11.14
CA GLN A 182 13.39 5.62 -11.89
C GLN A 182 14.51 5.00 -11.06
N THR A 183 14.67 5.40 -9.79
CA THR A 183 15.67 4.81 -8.89
C THR A 183 15.44 3.32 -8.67
N LEU A 184 14.19 2.86 -8.54
CA LEU A 184 13.91 1.43 -8.42
C LEU A 184 14.34 0.65 -9.67
N ILE A 185 14.07 1.20 -10.85
CA ILE A 185 14.45 0.61 -12.14
C ILE A 185 15.97 0.56 -12.27
N ASP A 186 16.66 1.68 -12.04
CA ASP A 186 18.12 1.78 -12.12
C ASP A 186 18.85 0.84 -11.15
N LEU A 187 18.23 0.55 -10.00
CA LEU A 187 18.75 -0.37 -8.98
C LEU A 187 18.38 -1.84 -9.22
N GLY A 188 17.69 -2.16 -10.31
CA GLY A 188 17.50 -3.53 -10.75
C GLY A 188 16.09 -4.11 -10.54
N LEU A 189 15.04 -3.28 -10.45
CA LEU A 189 13.67 -3.76 -10.24
C LEU A 189 13.23 -4.75 -11.32
N PHE A 190 13.57 -4.47 -12.58
CA PHE A 190 13.16 -5.31 -13.71
C PHE A 190 13.99 -6.60 -13.82
N GLU A 191 15.23 -6.59 -13.37
CA GLU A 191 16.07 -7.78 -13.24
C GLU A 191 15.51 -8.70 -12.16
N LEU A 192 15.08 -8.10 -11.04
CA LEU A 192 14.48 -8.83 -9.92
C LEU A 192 13.10 -9.39 -10.27
N LEU A 193 12.27 -8.65 -11.01
CA LEU A 193 10.93 -9.08 -11.42
C LEU A 193 10.68 -8.75 -12.90
N PRO A 194 11.27 -9.53 -13.85
CA PRO A 194 11.15 -9.27 -15.29
C PRO A 194 9.73 -9.13 -15.83
N PRO A 195 8.72 -9.83 -15.30
CA PRO A 195 7.33 -9.60 -15.71
C PRO A 195 6.80 -8.18 -15.51
N LEU A 196 7.44 -7.34 -14.66
CA LEU A 196 7.13 -5.92 -14.53
C LEU A 196 7.70 -5.08 -15.68
N ALA A 197 8.71 -5.55 -16.41
CA ALA A 197 9.32 -4.80 -17.51
C ALA A 197 8.52 -4.84 -18.81
N VAL A 198 7.45 -5.64 -18.85
CA VAL A 198 6.64 -5.84 -20.06
C VAL A 198 5.68 -4.65 -20.23
N GLU A 199 6.09 -3.63 -20.98
CA GLU A 199 5.34 -2.37 -21.12
C GLU A 199 3.89 -2.54 -21.60
N ALA A 200 3.66 -3.49 -22.51
CA ALA A 200 2.32 -3.84 -23.00
C ALA A 200 1.37 -4.31 -21.88
N GLU A 201 1.90 -4.65 -20.70
CA GLU A 201 1.14 -5.09 -19.53
C GLU A 201 0.93 -3.96 -18.52
N TRP A 202 1.52 -2.77 -18.70
CA TRP A 202 1.41 -1.65 -17.73
C TRP A 202 -0.01 -1.07 -17.67
N GLU A 203 -0.74 -1.06 -18.78
CA GLU A 203 -2.16 -0.65 -18.80
C GLU A 203 -3.04 -1.58 -17.93
N LYS A 204 -2.60 -2.81 -17.68
CA LYS A 204 -3.32 -3.77 -16.85
C LYS A 204 -2.98 -3.46 -15.39
N TRP A 205 -3.90 -2.81 -14.71
CA TRP A 205 -3.76 -2.47 -13.29
C TRP A 205 -3.88 -3.70 -12.37
N ALA A 206 -5.00 -3.84 -11.63
CA ALA A 206 -5.20 -4.96 -10.69
C ALA A 206 -5.15 -6.33 -11.39
N ARG A 207 -5.59 -6.41 -12.66
CA ARG A 207 -5.55 -7.63 -13.46
C ARG A 207 -4.14 -8.20 -13.60
N ARG A 208 -3.14 -7.33 -13.82
CA ARG A 208 -1.75 -7.79 -13.95
C ARG A 208 -1.23 -8.35 -12.63
N VAL A 209 -1.58 -7.72 -11.51
CA VAL A 209 -1.19 -8.21 -10.18
C VAL A 209 -1.77 -9.61 -9.92
N ILE A 210 -3.01 -9.88 -10.33
CA ILE A 210 -3.61 -11.23 -10.23
C ILE A 210 -2.83 -12.24 -11.05
N GLU A 211 -2.43 -11.88 -12.27
CA GLU A 211 -1.61 -12.74 -13.14
C GLU A 211 -0.26 -13.06 -12.50
N LEU A 212 0.42 -12.04 -11.99
CA LEU A 212 1.73 -12.18 -11.31
C LEU A 212 1.63 -13.00 -10.03
N ARG A 213 0.45 -13.11 -9.42
CA ARG A 213 0.19 -13.96 -8.24
C ARG A 213 -0.19 -15.40 -8.57
N ARG A 214 -0.47 -15.75 -9.83
CA ARG A 214 -0.83 -17.13 -10.23
C ARG A 214 0.16 -18.20 -9.73
N PRO A 215 1.49 -17.98 -9.76
CA PRO A 215 2.43 -18.94 -9.22
C PRO A 215 2.18 -19.30 -7.73
N PHE A 216 1.76 -18.34 -6.91
CA PHE A 216 1.43 -18.57 -5.50
C PHE A 216 0.21 -19.48 -5.36
N TYR A 217 -0.84 -19.25 -6.15
CA TYR A 217 -2.06 -20.07 -6.12
C TYR A 217 -1.81 -21.50 -6.62
N ARG A 218 -0.86 -21.66 -7.54
CA ARG A 218 -0.40 -22.96 -8.04
C ARG A 218 0.60 -23.65 -7.13
N ARG A 219 1.00 -23.01 -6.02
CA ARG A 219 2.02 -23.50 -5.08
C ARG A 219 3.34 -23.81 -5.77
N GLU A 220 3.67 -23.03 -6.80
CA GLU A 220 4.98 -23.06 -7.43
C GLU A 220 6.02 -22.59 -6.40
N VAL A 221 7.26 -23.06 -6.53
CA VAL A 221 8.36 -22.67 -5.65
C VAL A 221 9.51 -22.21 -6.52
N TRP A 222 9.93 -20.96 -6.34
CA TRP A 222 11.06 -20.38 -7.06
C TRP A 222 12.34 -20.51 -6.23
N ILE A 223 13.38 -21.09 -6.81
CA ILE A 223 14.69 -21.23 -6.18
C ILE A 223 15.45 -19.90 -6.38
N PRO A 224 15.73 -19.14 -5.32
CA PRO A 224 16.51 -17.91 -5.40
C PRO A 224 17.99 -18.23 -5.69
N THR A 225 18.67 -17.30 -6.34
CA THR A 225 20.14 -17.33 -6.47
C THR A 225 20.78 -16.39 -5.45
N PRO A 226 22.05 -16.62 -5.06
CA PRO A 226 22.77 -15.67 -4.20
C PRO A 226 22.83 -14.26 -4.79
N ASP A 227 22.93 -14.14 -6.12
CA ASP A 227 22.94 -12.85 -6.80
C ASP A 227 21.56 -12.16 -6.74
N GLU A 228 20.46 -12.91 -6.87
CA GLU A 228 19.12 -12.35 -6.70
C GLU A 228 18.94 -11.76 -5.29
N VAL A 229 19.44 -12.46 -4.26
CA VAL A 229 19.40 -11.98 -2.87
C VAL A 229 20.26 -10.72 -2.71
N ARG A 230 21.48 -10.73 -3.26
CA ARG A 230 22.39 -9.58 -3.22
C ARG A 230 21.80 -8.35 -3.90
N THR A 231 21.28 -8.50 -5.13
CA THR A 231 20.62 -7.43 -5.88
C THR A 231 19.42 -6.89 -5.10
N THR A 232 18.62 -7.76 -4.50
CA THR A 232 17.47 -7.34 -3.69
C THR A 232 17.90 -6.50 -2.48
N VAL A 233 18.96 -6.92 -1.78
CA VAL A 233 19.49 -6.16 -0.64
C VAL A 233 20.08 -4.83 -1.09
N GLN A 234 20.81 -4.78 -2.20
CA GLN A 234 21.37 -3.56 -2.76
C GLN A 234 20.25 -2.57 -3.14
N LEU A 235 19.22 -3.04 -3.86
CA LEU A 235 18.05 -2.23 -4.20
C LEU A 235 17.39 -1.66 -2.93
N ALA A 236 17.16 -2.50 -1.92
CA ALA A 236 16.58 -2.06 -0.65
C ALA A 236 17.49 -1.06 0.11
N ARG A 237 18.81 -1.24 0.04
CA ARG A 237 19.80 -0.41 0.74
C ARG A 237 19.94 0.95 0.09
N HIS A 238 20.05 0.99 -1.23
CA HIS A 238 20.29 2.21 -1.98
C HIS A 238 18.99 2.97 -2.29
N GLY A 239 17.88 2.27 -2.48
CA GLY A 239 16.58 2.90 -2.73
C GLY A 239 15.87 3.40 -1.47
N PHE A 240 15.96 2.67 -0.36
CA PHE A 240 15.19 2.98 0.86
C PHE A 240 16.07 3.29 2.07
N GLY A 241 17.16 2.54 2.24
CA GLY A 241 18.18 2.82 3.25
C GLY A 241 17.76 2.63 4.71
N GLY A 242 18.75 2.78 5.59
CA GLY A 242 18.59 2.78 7.05
C GLY A 242 17.76 1.61 7.59
N ARG A 243 16.74 1.95 8.39
CA ARG A 243 15.86 0.96 9.04
C ARG A 243 14.91 0.24 8.07
N TRP A 244 14.80 0.70 6.84
CA TRP A 244 13.86 0.19 5.82
C TRP A 244 14.49 -0.88 4.94
N THR A 245 15.82 -0.95 4.89
CA THR A 245 16.56 -1.88 4.03
C THR A 245 16.17 -3.34 4.27
N PHE A 246 16.14 -3.80 5.53
CA PHE A 246 15.74 -5.18 5.83
C PHE A 246 14.28 -5.49 5.45
N PRO A 247 13.26 -4.74 5.92
CA PRO A 247 11.87 -5.09 5.59
C PRO A 247 11.57 -5.00 4.10
N ILE A 248 12.13 -4.03 3.37
CA ILE A 248 11.95 -3.95 1.92
C ILE A 248 12.62 -5.14 1.23
N ALA A 249 13.86 -5.50 1.58
CA ALA A 249 14.54 -6.64 0.96
C ALA A 249 13.71 -7.93 1.13
N ALA A 250 13.17 -8.15 2.33
CA ALA A 250 12.33 -9.31 2.60
C ALA A 250 11.01 -9.29 1.80
N MET A 251 10.36 -8.14 1.66
CA MET A 251 9.15 -7.99 0.84
C MET A 251 9.40 -8.16 -0.66
N LEU A 252 10.53 -7.66 -1.16
CA LEU A 252 10.95 -7.81 -2.54
C LEU A 252 11.24 -9.27 -2.89
N LEU A 253 11.95 -9.98 -2.01
CA LEU A 253 12.14 -11.43 -2.15
C LEU A 253 10.79 -12.18 -2.15
N ALA A 254 9.84 -11.74 -1.33
CA ALA A 254 8.49 -12.31 -1.24
C ALA A 254 7.58 -11.99 -2.44
N LEU A 255 8.03 -11.22 -3.44
CA LEU A 255 7.27 -11.01 -4.69
C LEU A 255 7.18 -12.27 -5.56
N ARG A 256 7.97 -13.31 -5.27
CA ARG A 256 7.88 -14.65 -5.87
C ARG A 256 7.64 -15.68 -4.77
N PRO A 257 6.96 -16.80 -5.08
CA PRO A 257 6.75 -17.85 -4.08
C PRO A 257 8.08 -18.52 -3.75
N ARG A 258 8.42 -18.59 -2.46
CA ARG A 258 9.69 -19.14 -1.95
C ARG A 258 9.45 -20.41 -1.15
N ALA A 259 10.49 -21.22 -1.04
CA ALA A 259 10.48 -22.32 -0.08
C ALA A 259 10.42 -21.76 1.34
N ASN A 260 9.72 -22.46 2.23
CA ASN A 260 9.83 -22.18 3.66
C ASN A 260 11.27 -22.46 4.10
N ASN A 261 11.86 -21.51 4.84
CA ASN A 261 13.24 -21.60 5.32
C ASN A 261 14.27 -21.80 4.19
N ASP A 262 14.07 -21.10 3.07
CA ASP A 262 15.01 -21.09 1.95
C ASP A 262 16.41 -20.67 2.41
N GLN A 263 17.37 -21.59 2.33
CA GLN A 263 18.71 -21.39 2.89
C GLN A 263 19.49 -20.29 2.16
N VAL A 264 19.30 -20.15 0.83
CA VAL A 264 20.00 -19.12 0.05
C VAL A 264 19.55 -17.73 0.50
N ILE A 265 18.25 -17.56 0.78
CA ILE A 265 17.73 -16.29 1.34
C ILE A 265 18.25 -16.06 2.76
N ILE A 266 18.19 -17.08 3.63
CA ILE A 266 18.62 -16.94 5.02
C ILE A 266 20.10 -16.57 5.09
N GLU A 267 20.97 -17.36 4.47
CA GLU A 267 22.42 -17.13 4.45
C GLU A 267 22.76 -15.77 3.83
N GLY A 268 22.13 -15.43 2.70
CA GLY A 268 22.36 -14.15 2.04
C GLY A 268 21.95 -12.94 2.90
N LEU A 269 20.82 -13.02 3.61
CA LEU A 269 20.42 -11.96 4.54
C LEU A 269 21.31 -11.91 5.79
N GLU A 270 21.76 -13.05 6.33
CA GLU A 270 22.66 -13.09 7.48
C GLU A 270 24.01 -12.42 7.19
N VAL A 271 24.57 -12.69 6.01
CA VAL A 271 25.80 -12.04 5.52
C VAL A 271 25.63 -10.53 5.45
N GLU A 272 24.49 -10.06 4.92
CA GLU A 272 24.28 -8.62 4.64
C GLU A 272 23.85 -7.80 5.87
N PHE A 273 23.22 -8.42 6.88
CA PHE A 273 22.65 -7.69 8.01
C PHE A 273 23.32 -7.96 9.36
N SER A 274 24.35 -8.82 9.43
CA SER A 274 25.13 -9.10 10.65
C SER A 274 24.27 -9.40 11.90
N ARG A 275 23.07 -9.94 11.69
CA ARG A 275 22.12 -10.35 12.72
C ARG A 275 21.73 -11.79 12.45
N ARG A 276 21.80 -12.64 13.49
CA ARG A 276 21.09 -13.93 13.47
C ARG A 276 19.60 -13.62 13.36
N LEU A 277 19.03 -13.86 12.18
CA LEU A 277 17.61 -13.67 11.96
C LEU A 277 16.87 -14.81 12.64
N THR A 278 16.08 -14.51 13.67
CA THR A 278 15.15 -15.51 14.22
C THR A 278 13.97 -15.65 13.27
N LEU A 279 13.55 -16.91 13.05
CA LEU A 279 12.53 -17.37 12.09
C LEU A 279 11.18 -16.62 12.14
N GLU A 280 10.86 -15.97 13.26
CA GLU A 280 9.65 -15.15 13.40
C GLU A 280 9.68 -13.88 12.53
N SER A 281 10.86 -13.39 12.18
CA SER A 281 11.06 -12.18 11.39
C SER A 281 10.63 -12.34 9.92
N VAL A 282 10.66 -13.57 9.41
CA VAL A 282 10.39 -13.93 8.00
C VAL A 282 8.95 -14.40 7.79
N LYS A 283 8.34 -15.07 8.80
CA LYS A 283 6.96 -15.58 8.74
C LYS A 283 5.87 -14.52 8.57
N MET A 284 6.17 -13.24 8.79
CA MET A 284 5.21 -12.14 8.73
C MET A 284 4.92 -11.62 7.31
N LEU A 285 5.51 -12.21 6.27
CA LEU A 285 5.59 -11.60 4.93
C LEU A 285 4.94 -12.42 3.80
N CYS A 286 4.29 -13.55 4.11
CA CYS A 286 3.51 -14.34 3.15
C CYS A 286 2.01 -14.25 3.46
#